data_AF-A0A3N5G2P0-F1
#
_entry.id   AF-A0A3N5G2P0-F1
#
_cell.length_a   1.000
_cell.length_b   1.000
_cell.length_c   1.000
_cell.angle_alpha   90.00
_cell.angle_beta   90.00
_cell.angle_gamma   90.00
#
_symmetry.space_group_name_H-M   'P 1'
#
loop_
_entity.id
_entity.type
_entity.pdbx_description
1 polymer ?
#
loop_
_entity_poly.entity_id
_entity_poly.type
_entity_poly.pdbx_seq_one_letter_code
_entity_poly.pdbx_strand_id
1 'polypeptide(L)'
;MTLDFRTTAFVFPGQGSQAVGMGRDLAAAFPAAREIFDEADATLGFAFSKLMWEGPDSYLNDTINTQPALFTHSLAAYRALQGIHPQAAPVFMAGHSLGELSALTAAGAISFADGLRLVRKRGELMKRAGQLNPGGMAAILGLDIPSLERVCAEASTIDEIAQVANDNSPGQVVISGHKPALERAMAGAKAAG
;
A
#
# COMPACT_ATOMS: atom_id res chain seq x y z
N MET A 1 -11.95 -19.41 17.21
CA MET A 1 -12.35 -19.38 15.79
C MET A 1 -11.35 -20.25 15.04
N THR A 2 -11.80 -21.32 14.37
CA THR A 2 -10.93 -22.15 13.54
C THR A 2 -11.03 -21.62 12.11
N LEU A 3 -9.91 -21.17 11.53
CA LEU A 3 -9.87 -20.68 10.15
C LEU A 3 -9.88 -21.87 9.18
N ASP A 4 -10.83 -21.90 8.23
CA ASP A 4 -10.77 -22.80 7.07
C ASP A 4 -10.13 -22.05 5.89
N PHE A 5 -8.87 -22.37 5.60
CA PHE A 5 -8.13 -21.71 4.52
C PHE A 5 -8.70 -22.00 3.13
N ARG A 6 -9.51 -23.05 2.96
CA ARG A 6 -10.15 -23.38 1.67
C ARG A 6 -11.28 -22.43 1.30
N THR A 7 -11.75 -21.63 2.24
CA THR A 7 -12.80 -20.63 2.04
C THR A 7 -12.37 -19.25 2.50
N THR A 8 -11.07 -19.06 2.77
CA THR A 8 -10.50 -17.80 3.25
C THR A 8 -9.71 -17.13 2.13
N ALA A 9 -9.86 -15.81 2.00
CA ALA A 9 -9.00 -14.97 1.18
C ALA A 9 -8.09 -14.14 2.08
N PHE A 10 -6.82 -13.95 1.69
CA PHE A 10 -5.93 -13.00 2.34
C PHE A 10 -5.87 -11.71 1.54
N VAL A 11 -6.05 -10.58 2.22
CA VAL A 11 -5.97 -9.25 1.62
C VAL A 11 -4.81 -8.49 2.25
N PHE A 12 -3.91 -8.01 1.40
CA PHE A 12 -2.72 -7.29 1.82
C PHE A 12 -2.93 -5.78 1.74
N PRO A 13 -2.59 -5.01 2.78
CA PRO A 13 -2.85 -3.58 2.83
C PRO A 13 -1.93 -2.78 1.89
N GLY A 14 -2.43 -1.62 1.45
CA GLY A 14 -1.65 -0.62 0.74
C GLY A 14 -0.90 0.33 1.67
N GLN A 15 -0.41 1.44 1.09
CA GLN A 15 0.26 2.52 1.81
C GLN A 15 -0.68 3.26 2.77
N GLY A 16 -0.19 3.65 3.95
CA GLY A 16 -0.92 4.46 4.93
C GLY A 16 -0.92 3.90 6.36
N SER A 17 -0.52 2.64 6.54
CA SER A 17 -0.49 1.95 7.85
C SER A 17 0.92 1.79 8.45
N GLN A 18 1.94 2.36 7.80
CA GLN A 18 3.31 2.34 8.31
C GLN A 18 3.44 3.14 9.61
N ALA A 19 4.22 2.62 10.55
CA ALA A 19 4.52 3.27 11.82
C ALA A 19 5.88 2.82 12.35
N VAL A 20 6.61 3.71 13.02
CA VAL A 20 7.86 3.34 13.69
C VAL A 20 7.59 2.25 14.72
N GLY A 21 8.43 1.21 14.71
CA GLY A 21 8.27 0.02 15.55
C GLY A 21 7.59 -1.14 14.82
N MET A 22 7.06 -0.93 13.60
CA MET A 22 6.37 -1.97 12.84
C MET A 22 7.25 -3.20 12.60
N GLY A 23 6.69 -4.39 12.83
CA GLY A 23 7.39 -5.66 12.59
C GLY A 23 8.44 -6.07 13.64
N ARG A 24 8.78 -5.20 14.61
CA ARG A 24 9.79 -5.52 15.64
C ARG A 24 9.36 -6.70 16.51
N ASP A 25 8.17 -6.62 17.08
CA ASP A 25 7.66 -7.65 17.98
C ASP A 25 7.38 -8.95 17.23
N LEU A 26 6.98 -8.84 15.95
CA LEU A 26 6.82 -9.97 15.05
C LEU A 26 8.15 -10.70 14.80
N ALA A 27 9.22 -9.96 14.51
CA ALA A 27 10.56 -10.51 14.32
C ALA A 27 11.13 -11.12 15.61
N ALA A 28 10.76 -10.58 16.78
CA ALA A 28 11.19 -11.11 18.08
C ALA A 28 10.46 -12.42 18.42
N ALA A 29 9.19 -12.55 18.07
CA ALA A 29 8.36 -13.70 18.42
C ALA A 29 8.47 -14.87 17.44
N PHE A 30 8.72 -14.60 16.14
CA PHE A 30 8.64 -15.62 15.09
C PHE A 30 9.92 -15.67 14.24
N PRO A 31 10.71 -16.76 14.29
CA PRO A 31 11.92 -16.90 13.48
C PRO A 31 11.67 -16.74 11.97
N ALA A 32 10.58 -17.30 11.45
CA ALA A 32 10.20 -17.18 10.04
C ALA A 32 9.89 -15.72 9.62
N ALA A 33 9.44 -14.87 10.55
CA ALA A 33 9.30 -13.43 10.27
C ALA A 33 10.66 -12.73 10.33
N ARG A 34 11.52 -13.12 11.28
CA ARG A 34 12.86 -12.54 11.41
C ARG A 34 13.68 -12.70 10.13
N GLU A 35 13.63 -13.89 9.53
CA GLU A 35 14.30 -14.20 8.26
C GLU A 35 13.91 -13.23 7.14
N ILE A 36 12.65 -12.77 7.09
CA ILE A 36 12.18 -11.82 6.08
C ILE A 36 12.79 -10.42 6.27
N PHE A 37 12.98 -9.99 7.52
CA PHE A 37 13.67 -8.72 7.79
C PHE A 37 15.17 -8.81 7.51
N ASP A 38 15.79 -9.94 7.85
CA ASP A 38 17.21 -10.18 7.56
C ASP A 38 17.45 -10.26 6.03
N GLU A 39 16.55 -10.91 5.27
CA GLU A 39 16.59 -10.93 3.80
C GLU A 39 16.37 -9.53 3.21
N ALA A 40 15.51 -8.71 3.82
CA ALA A 40 15.29 -7.33 3.38
C ALA A 40 16.56 -6.48 3.53
N ASP A 41 17.24 -6.59 4.68
CA ASP A 41 18.49 -5.88 4.95
C ASP A 41 19.59 -6.31 3.97
N ALA A 42 19.72 -7.61 3.72
CA ALA A 42 20.67 -8.16 2.75
C ALA A 42 20.36 -7.70 1.31
N THR A 43 19.08 -7.71 0.92
CA THR A 43 18.63 -7.34 -0.42
C THR A 43 18.87 -5.86 -0.72
N LEU A 44 18.67 -4.99 0.28
CA LEU A 44 18.82 -3.54 0.13
C LEU A 44 20.23 -3.04 0.46
N GLY A 45 21.05 -3.85 1.13
CA GLY A 45 22.44 -3.53 1.45
C GLY A 45 22.61 -2.56 2.62
N PHE A 46 21.59 -2.38 3.46
CA PHE A 46 21.64 -1.58 4.68
C PHE A 46 20.63 -2.09 5.71
N ALA A 47 20.75 -1.64 6.96
CA ALA A 47 19.83 -2.02 8.05
C ALA A 47 18.44 -1.38 7.86
N PHE A 48 17.66 -1.88 6.92
CA PHE A 48 16.32 -1.42 6.61
C PHE A 48 15.32 -1.74 7.72
N SER A 49 15.45 -2.91 8.34
CA SER A 49 14.74 -3.32 9.54
C SER A 49 14.87 -2.29 10.66
N LYS A 50 16.07 -1.74 10.86
CA LYS A 50 16.33 -0.68 11.84
C LYS A 50 15.54 0.60 11.55
N LEU A 51 15.44 1.01 10.28
CA LEU A 51 14.59 2.13 9.89
C LEU A 51 13.11 1.86 10.24
N MET A 52 12.62 0.66 10.01
CA MET A 52 11.24 0.29 10.37
C MET A 52 11.01 0.29 11.88
N TRP A 53 11.98 -0.16 12.67
CA TRP A 53 11.83 -0.31 14.13
C TRP A 53 12.09 0.97 14.91
N GLU A 54 13.04 1.79 14.46
CA GLU A 54 13.55 2.94 15.21
C GLU A 54 13.26 4.28 14.53
N GLY A 55 12.93 4.27 13.23
CA GLY A 55 12.67 5.48 12.46
C GLY A 55 13.94 6.22 12.02
N PRO A 56 13.89 7.56 11.86
CA PRO A 56 12.80 8.45 12.27
C PRO A 56 11.53 8.30 11.41
N ASP A 57 10.39 8.67 11.98
CA ASP A 57 9.07 8.60 11.32
C ASP A 57 9.04 9.32 9.96
N SER A 58 9.70 10.48 9.85
CA SER A 58 9.80 11.23 8.59
C SER A 58 10.50 10.47 7.47
N TYR A 59 11.49 9.64 7.79
CA TYR A 59 12.16 8.79 6.80
C TYR A 59 11.31 7.59 6.45
N LEU A 60 10.62 6.99 7.42
CA LEU A 60 9.73 5.86 7.18
C LEU A 60 8.52 6.26 6.32
N ASN A 61 8.02 7.48 6.50
CA ASN A 61 6.92 8.09 5.73
C ASN A 61 7.34 8.63 4.35
N ASP A 62 8.62 8.59 4.00
CA ASP A 62 9.04 8.81 2.62
C ASP A 62 8.60 7.61 1.77
N THR A 63 7.82 7.85 0.71
CA THR A 63 7.28 6.81 -0.18
C THR A 63 8.32 5.80 -0.67
N ILE A 64 9.60 6.22 -0.82
CA ILE A 64 10.71 5.32 -1.18
C ILE A 64 10.92 4.22 -0.13
N ASN A 65 10.69 4.53 1.14
CA ASN A 65 10.86 3.61 2.27
C ASN A 65 9.54 3.00 2.73
N THR A 66 8.43 3.76 2.66
CA THR A 66 7.11 3.28 3.06
C THR A 66 6.69 2.04 2.28
N GLN A 67 6.88 2.04 0.96
CA GLN A 67 6.49 0.92 0.12
C GLN A 67 7.24 -0.39 0.45
N PRO A 68 8.59 -0.42 0.46
CA PRO A 68 9.30 -1.60 0.90
C PRO A 68 9.01 -1.99 2.35
N ALA A 69 8.74 -1.05 3.26
CA ALA A 69 8.47 -1.36 4.67
C ALA A 69 7.16 -2.15 4.84
N LEU A 70 6.09 -1.70 4.20
CA LEU A 70 4.79 -2.38 4.23
C LEU A 70 4.82 -3.72 3.49
N PHE A 71 5.58 -3.81 2.40
CA PHE A 71 5.80 -5.05 1.68
C PHE A 71 6.52 -6.10 2.57
N THR A 72 7.65 -5.72 3.17
CA THR A 72 8.42 -6.58 4.07
C THR A 72 7.57 -7.02 5.26
N HIS A 73 6.85 -6.10 5.91
CA HIS A 73 5.97 -6.43 7.04
C HIS A 73 4.87 -7.41 6.65
N SER A 74 4.20 -7.18 5.51
CA SER A 74 3.13 -8.03 5.01
C SER A 74 3.59 -9.49 4.83
N LEU A 75 4.78 -9.67 4.25
CA LEU A 75 5.35 -10.99 4.04
C LEU A 75 5.92 -11.61 5.31
N ALA A 76 6.49 -10.82 6.21
CA ALA A 76 6.89 -11.29 7.53
C ALA A 76 5.69 -11.83 8.31
N ALA A 77 4.54 -11.12 8.28
CA ALA A 77 3.31 -11.56 8.94
C ALA A 77 2.76 -12.85 8.32
N TYR A 78 2.80 -12.95 6.99
CA TYR A 78 2.42 -14.19 6.30
C TYR A 78 3.35 -15.36 6.64
N ARG A 79 4.67 -15.16 6.68
CA ARG A 79 5.63 -16.20 7.10
C ARG A 79 5.46 -16.62 8.54
N ALA A 80 5.19 -15.68 9.46
CA ALA A 80 4.85 -16.01 10.83
C ALA A 80 3.60 -16.91 10.89
N LEU A 81 2.55 -16.54 10.16
CA LEU A 81 1.33 -17.35 10.08
C LEU A 81 1.61 -18.77 9.57
N GLN A 82 2.40 -18.91 8.50
CA GLN A 82 2.80 -20.22 7.98
C GLN A 82 3.65 -21.03 8.96
N GLY A 83 4.47 -20.38 9.77
CA GLY A 83 5.25 -21.04 10.83
C GLY A 83 4.38 -21.62 11.95
N ILE A 84 3.27 -20.96 12.28
CA ILE A 84 2.29 -21.43 13.29
C ILE A 84 1.32 -22.44 12.67
N HIS A 85 0.93 -22.20 11.42
CA HIS A 85 -0.05 -22.97 10.67
C HIS A 85 0.52 -23.32 9.29
N PRO A 86 1.25 -24.44 9.16
CA PRO A 86 1.84 -24.86 7.89
C PRO A 86 0.83 -25.03 6.74
N GLN A 87 -0.45 -25.24 7.08
CA GLN A 87 -1.57 -25.35 6.15
C GLN A 87 -2.21 -24.00 5.78
N ALA A 88 -1.65 -22.86 6.21
CA ALA A 88 -2.13 -21.52 5.90
C ALA A 88 -1.90 -21.16 4.42
N ALA A 89 -2.72 -21.77 3.57
CA ALA A 89 -2.76 -21.58 2.13
C ALA A 89 -4.18 -21.15 1.74
N PRO A 90 -4.47 -19.83 1.67
CA PRO A 90 -5.79 -19.35 1.28
C PRO A 90 -6.06 -19.69 -0.19
N VAL A 91 -7.34 -19.83 -0.55
CA VAL A 91 -7.75 -20.04 -1.95
C VAL A 91 -7.59 -18.79 -2.81
N PHE A 92 -7.58 -17.61 -2.19
CA PHE A 92 -7.41 -16.33 -2.88
C PHE A 92 -6.47 -15.43 -2.11
N MET A 93 -5.68 -14.66 -2.86
CA MET A 93 -4.88 -13.56 -2.34
C MET A 93 -5.12 -12.32 -3.20
N ALA A 94 -5.30 -11.18 -2.56
CA ALA A 94 -5.45 -9.90 -3.23
C ALA A 94 -4.72 -8.82 -2.42
N GLY A 95 -4.50 -7.65 -3.00
CA GLY A 95 -3.96 -6.55 -2.23
C GLY A 95 -4.34 -5.20 -2.80
N HIS A 96 -4.36 -4.21 -1.91
CA HIS A 96 -4.76 -2.85 -2.27
C HIS A 96 -3.54 -2.03 -2.71
N SER A 97 -3.50 -1.59 -3.97
CA SER A 97 -2.40 -0.78 -4.52
C SER A 97 -1.04 -1.48 -4.33
N LEU A 98 -0.18 -0.97 -3.45
CA LEU A 98 1.08 -1.63 -3.07
C LEU A 98 0.88 -3.08 -2.60
N GLY A 99 -0.20 -3.34 -1.87
CA GLY A 99 -0.48 -4.67 -1.31
C GLY A 99 -0.62 -5.74 -2.39
N GLU A 100 -0.94 -5.39 -3.63
CA GLU A 100 -1.00 -6.35 -4.74
C GLU A 100 0.37 -7.00 -4.99
N LEU A 101 1.46 -6.24 -4.87
CA LEU A 101 2.82 -6.77 -4.97
C LEU A 101 3.13 -7.72 -3.81
N SER A 102 2.65 -7.42 -2.59
CA SER A 102 2.74 -8.35 -1.46
C SER A 102 1.94 -9.63 -1.71
N ALA A 103 0.73 -9.53 -2.27
CA ALA A 103 -0.09 -10.70 -2.59
C ALA A 103 0.56 -11.59 -3.65
N LEU A 104 1.10 -10.99 -4.72
CA LEU A 104 1.81 -11.71 -5.79
C LEU A 104 3.06 -12.42 -5.26
N THR A 105 3.84 -11.77 -4.40
CA THR A 105 4.99 -12.42 -3.76
C THR A 105 4.57 -13.51 -2.77
N ALA A 106 3.52 -13.29 -1.97
CA ALA A 106 3.00 -14.30 -1.05
C ALA A 106 2.48 -15.56 -1.78
N ALA A 107 1.90 -15.37 -2.97
CA ALA A 107 1.47 -16.44 -3.86
C ALA A 107 2.62 -17.13 -4.62
N GLY A 108 3.85 -16.62 -4.50
CA GLY A 108 5.05 -17.18 -5.16
C GLY A 108 5.22 -16.78 -6.63
N ALA A 109 4.43 -15.83 -7.14
CA ALA A 109 4.56 -15.33 -8.51
C ALA A 109 5.81 -14.47 -8.73
N ILE A 110 6.31 -13.84 -7.65
CA ILE A 110 7.52 -13.00 -7.63
C ILE A 110 8.35 -13.44 -6.42
N SER A 111 9.67 -13.52 -6.55
CA SER A 111 10.56 -13.76 -5.39
C SER A 111 10.48 -12.61 -4.38
N PHE A 112 10.83 -12.86 -3.11
CA PHE A 112 10.87 -11.79 -2.11
C PHE A 112 11.86 -10.69 -2.51
N ALA A 113 13.09 -11.06 -2.87
CA ALA A 113 14.14 -10.12 -3.22
C ALA A 113 13.77 -9.26 -4.45
N ASP A 114 13.16 -9.84 -5.49
CA ASP A 114 12.73 -9.08 -6.67
C ASP A 114 11.51 -8.20 -6.37
N GLY A 115 10.56 -8.72 -5.60
CA GLY A 115 9.41 -7.95 -5.12
C GLY A 115 9.86 -6.73 -4.30
N LEU A 116 10.83 -6.91 -3.40
CA LEU A 116 11.38 -5.84 -2.57
C LEU A 116 12.10 -4.76 -3.41
N ARG A 117 12.90 -5.17 -4.40
CA ARG A 117 13.52 -4.24 -5.35
C ARG A 117 12.49 -3.49 -6.18
N LEU A 118 11.45 -4.19 -6.64
CA LEU A 118 10.37 -3.61 -7.43
C LEU A 118 9.56 -2.58 -6.63
N VAL A 119 9.15 -2.87 -5.39
CA VAL A 119 8.39 -1.92 -4.56
C VAL A 119 9.22 -0.70 -4.19
N ARG A 120 10.52 -0.87 -3.93
CA ARG A 120 11.43 0.27 -3.70
C ARG A 120 11.52 1.12 -4.96
N LYS A 121 11.69 0.50 -6.12
CA LYS A 121 11.77 1.21 -7.40
C LYS A 121 10.47 1.95 -7.72
N ARG A 122 9.32 1.32 -7.46
CA ARG A 122 8.00 1.93 -7.58
C ARG A 122 7.89 3.16 -6.68
N GLY A 123 8.34 3.07 -5.43
CA GLY A 123 8.37 4.20 -4.50
C GLY A 123 9.21 5.37 -5.00
N GLU A 124 10.40 5.11 -5.54
CA GLU A 124 11.28 6.11 -6.17
C GLU A 124 10.61 6.82 -7.35
N LEU A 125 10.03 6.03 -8.27
CA LEU A 125 9.39 6.57 -9.47
C LEU A 125 8.15 7.38 -9.14
N MET A 126 7.33 6.92 -8.17
CA MET A 126 6.16 7.66 -7.69
C MET A 126 6.56 8.98 -7.04
N LYS A 127 7.59 8.98 -6.17
CA LYS A 127 8.10 10.22 -5.56
C LYS A 127 8.59 11.19 -6.62
N ARG A 128 9.39 10.72 -7.57
CA ARG A 128 9.91 11.55 -8.67
C ARG A 128 8.78 12.12 -9.53
N ALA A 129 7.78 11.30 -9.87
CA ALA A 129 6.61 11.76 -10.62
C ALA A 129 5.86 12.87 -9.89
N GLY A 130 5.64 12.73 -8.57
CA GLY A 130 4.99 13.76 -7.75
C GLY A 130 5.82 15.04 -7.57
N GLN A 131 7.14 14.96 -7.65
CA GLN A 131 8.01 16.15 -7.67
C GLN A 131 7.97 16.88 -9.01
N LEU A 132 7.88 16.15 -10.12
CA LEU A 132 7.80 16.72 -11.47
C LEU A 132 6.42 17.28 -11.78
N ASN A 133 5.37 16.59 -11.33
CA ASN A 133 3.97 16.96 -11.55
C ASN A 133 3.23 16.90 -10.19
N PRO A 134 3.28 17.98 -9.40
CA PRO A 134 2.63 18.03 -8.10
C PRO A 134 1.12 17.83 -8.21
N GLY A 135 0.59 16.95 -7.37
CA GLY A 135 -0.84 16.65 -7.29
C GLY A 135 -1.24 16.23 -5.89
N GLY A 136 -2.48 15.77 -5.76
CA GLY A 136 -3.01 15.29 -4.49
C GLY A 136 -4.04 14.19 -4.69
N MET A 137 -4.52 13.67 -3.56
CA MET A 137 -5.61 12.72 -3.48
C MET A 137 -6.57 13.16 -2.39
N ALA A 138 -7.87 12.92 -2.58
CA ALA A 138 -8.90 13.19 -1.60
C ALA A 138 -9.84 11.98 -1.49
N ALA A 139 -10.09 11.51 -0.27
CA ALA A 139 -11.12 10.52 -0.01
C ALA A 139 -12.47 11.22 0.06
N ILE A 140 -13.41 10.76 -0.76
CA ILE A 140 -14.79 11.22 -0.81
C ILE A 140 -15.68 10.14 -0.22
N LEU A 141 -16.53 10.55 0.72
CA LEU A 141 -17.47 9.68 1.40
C LEU A 141 -18.90 10.03 0.96
N GLY A 142 -19.74 9.02 0.74
CA GLY A 142 -21.17 9.19 0.47
C GLY A 142 -21.58 9.33 -1.00
N LEU A 143 -20.63 9.49 -1.91
CA LEU A 143 -20.90 9.58 -3.35
C LEU A 143 -20.49 8.31 -4.11
N ASP A 144 -21.23 8.02 -5.18
CA ASP A 144 -20.93 6.94 -6.12
C ASP A 144 -19.93 7.38 -7.19
N ILE A 145 -19.37 6.38 -7.90
CA ILE A 145 -18.37 6.61 -8.95
C ILE A 145 -18.94 7.44 -10.10
N PRO A 146 -20.14 7.16 -10.67
CA PRO A 146 -20.64 7.95 -11.79
C PRO A 146 -20.86 9.43 -11.45
N SER A 147 -21.26 9.76 -10.21
CA SER A 147 -21.36 11.15 -9.78
C SER A 147 -19.98 11.80 -9.64
N LEU A 148 -19.00 11.07 -9.09
CA LEU A 148 -17.63 11.57 -8.97
C LEU A 148 -16.91 11.71 -10.31
N GLU A 149 -17.17 10.83 -11.28
CA GLU A 149 -16.64 10.97 -12.64
C GLU A 149 -17.14 12.26 -13.29
N ARG A 150 -18.43 12.60 -13.13
CA ARG A 150 -18.98 13.87 -13.62
C ARG A 150 -18.37 15.07 -12.92
N VAL A 151 -18.29 15.04 -11.58
CA VAL A 151 -17.67 16.11 -10.79
C VAL A 151 -16.20 16.31 -11.19
N CYS A 152 -15.45 15.23 -11.37
CA CYS A 152 -14.07 15.28 -11.81
C CYS A 152 -13.93 15.85 -13.22
N ALA A 153 -14.80 15.46 -14.15
CA ALA A 153 -14.81 15.98 -15.52
C ALA A 153 -15.11 17.48 -15.55
N GLU A 154 -16.12 17.94 -14.80
CA GLU A 154 -16.49 19.37 -14.69
C GLU A 154 -15.41 20.20 -14.00
N ALA A 155 -14.70 19.62 -13.04
CA ALA A 155 -13.59 20.27 -12.35
C ALA A 155 -12.29 20.33 -13.19
N SER A 156 -12.20 19.54 -14.25
CA SER A 156 -11.00 19.43 -15.07
C SER A 156 -10.95 20.47 -16.19
N THR A 157 -9.73 20.88 -16.55
CA THR A 157 -9.43 21.71 -17.73
C THR A 157 -8.45 20.97 -18.63
N ILE A 158 -8.05 21.58 -19.74
CA ILE A 158 -7.04 21.01 -20.64
C ILE A 158 -5.67 20.82 -19.97
N ASP A 159 -5.33 21.67 -19.00
CA ASP A 159 -4.04 21.67 -18.30
C ASP A 159 -4.11 21.06 -16.89
N GLU A 160 -5.31 20.97 -16.30
CA GLU A 160 -5.49 20.54 -14.91
C GLU A 160 -6.59 19.48 -14.81
N ILE A 161 -6.21 18.22 -14.61
CA ILE A 161 -7.15 17.12 -14.47
C ILE A 161 -7.38 16.69 -13.02
N ALA A 162 -8.59 16.23 -12.73
CA ALA A 162 -8.96 15.41 -11.58
C ALA A 162 -9.72 14.17 -12.08
N GLN A 163 -9.56 13.03 -11.39
CA GLN A 163 -10.18 11.77 -11.79
C GLN A 163 -10.44 10.87 -10.59
N VAL A 164 -11.34 9.90 -10.75
CA VAL A 164 -11.48 8.78 -9.80
C VAL A 164 -10.21 7.93 -9.85
N ALA A 165 -9.64 7.66 -8.68
CA ALA A 165 -8.37 6.96 -8.49
C ALA A 165 -8.54 5.61 -7.77
N ASN A 166 -9.48 5.52 -6.82
CA ASN A 166 -9.78 4.26 -6.14
C ASN A 166 -11.28 4.11 -5.88
N ASP A 167 -11.82 2.96 -6.24
CA ASP A 167 -13.07 2.42 -5.70
C ASP A 167 -12.72 1.50 -4.52
N ASN A 168 -12.87 1.98 -3.28
CA ASN A 168 -12.45 1.20 -2.10
C ASN A 168 -13.61 0.38 -1.53
N SER A 169 -14.78 1.00 -1.39
CA SER A 169 -16.00 0.36 -0.90
C SER A 169 -17.22 1.20 -1.28
N PRO A 170 -18.45 0.68 -1.19
CA PRO A 170 -19.65 1.45 -1.44
C PRO A 170 -19.66 2.76 -0.63
N GLY A 171 -19.64 3.89 -1.34
CA GLY A 171 -19.61 5.22 -0.74
C GLY A 171 -18.25 5.66 -0.18
N GLN A 172 -17.15 4.96 -0.49
CA GLN A 172 -15.79 5.42 -0.22
C GLN A 172 -14.94 5.34 -1.50
N VAL A 173 -14.76 6.49 -2.13
CA VAL A 173 -14.02 6.63 -3.38
C VAL A 173 -12.88 7.62 -3.17
N VAL A 174 -11.74 7.41 -3.81
CA VAL A 174 -10.64 8.38 -3.82
C VAL A 174 -10.59 9.04 -5.18
N ILE A 175 -10.51 10.36 -5.19
CA ILE A 175 -10.18 11.14 -6.38
C ILE A 175 -8.73 11.63 -6.30
N SER A 176 -8.06 11.77 -7.44
CA SER A 176 -6.70 12.30 -7.52
C SER A 176 -6.52 13.22 -8.71
N GLY A 177 -5.51 14.09 -8.66
CA GLY A 177 -5.25 15.00 -9.77
C GLY A 177 -4.37 16.18 -9.39
N HIS A 178 -4.35 17.17 -10.29
CA HIS A 178 -3.72 18.45 -10.07
C HIS A 178 -4.40 19.17 -8.92
N LYS A 179 -3.61 19.86 -8.08
CA LYS A 179 -4.14 20.49 -6.86
C LYS A 179 -5.33 21.44 -7.13
N PRO A 180 -5.31 22.33 -8.13
CA PRO A 180 -6.45 23.22 -8.39
C PRO A 180 -7.69 22.47 -8.89
N ALA A 181 -7.53 21.47 -9.77
CA ALA A 181 -8.63 20.62 -10.23
C ALA A 181 -9.23 19.79 -9.08
N LEU A 182 -8.38 19.27 -8.20
CA LEU A 182 -8.79 18.51 -7.03
C LEU A 182 -9.58 19.40 -6.04
N GLU A 183 -9.15 20.64 -5.81
CA GLU A 183 -9.88 21.61 -4.99
C GLU A 183 -11.28 21.91 -5.54
N ARG A 184 -11.40 22.12 -6.86
CA ARG A 184 -12.70 22.26 -7.54
C ARG A 184 -13.55 21.00 -7.43
N ALA A 185 -12.95 19.83 -7.64
CA ALA A 185 -13.65 18.55 -7.54
C ALA A 185 -14.16 18.27 -6.13
N MET A 186 -13.39 18.59 -5.08
CA MET A 186 -13.85 18.47 -3.69
C MET A 186 -15.03 19.39 -3.38
N ALA A 187 -15.01 20.62 -3.91
CA ALA A 187 -16.15 21.53 -3.77
C ALA A 187 -17.40 21.03 -4.51
N GLY A 188 -17.22 20.52 -5.74
CA GLY A 188 -18.29 19.90 -6.54
C GLY A 188 -18.86 18.65 -5.87
N ALA A 189 -18.01 17.80 -5.31
CA ALA A 189 -18.43 16.61 -4.55
C ALA A 189 -19.31 17.02 -3.37
N LYS A 190 -18.87 17.97 -2.55
CA LYS A 190 -19.67 18.46 -1.41
C LYS A 190 -21.02 19.05 -1.82
N ALA A 191 -21.12 19.65 -3.01
CA ALA A 191 -22.38 20.17 -3.53
C ALA A 191 -23.32 19.05 -4.04
N ALA A 192 -22.76 17.90 -4.42
CA ALA A 192 -23.49 16.76 -4.95
C ALA A 192 -24.04 15.81 -3.88
N GLY A 193 -23.53 15.86 -2.64
CA GLY A 193 -23.96 15.03 -1.51
C GLY A 193 -22.81 14.60 -0.62
#